data_AF-A0A950WBU1-F1
#
_entry.id   AF-A0A950WBU1-F1
#
_cell.length_a   1.000
_cell.length_b   1.000
_cell.length_c   1.000
_cell.angle_alpha   90.00
_cell.angle_beta   90.00
_cell.angle_gamma   90.00
#
_symmetry.space_group_name_H-M   'P 1'
#
loop_
_entity.id
_entity.type
_entity.pdbx_description
1 polymer ?
#
loop_
_entity_poly.entity_id
_entity_poly.type
_entity_poly.pdbx_seq_one_letter_code
_entity_poly.pdbx_strand_id
1 'polypeptide(L)'
;MNSIGEKTISYVKGVAAEARRVETPCGDGHMVWRVWGSGPPLVLLHGGYGSWTHWIRNVLPLSRAFTVAAPDLPGLGESATPPEPHTAEGLAGIIVRGLDILFPTRGGLHIAGFSFGGVLGGHVAAQLGDRVRRFTIVGSNGLGLVRQPTALRRLPEG
;
A
#
# COMPACT_ATOMS: atom_id res chain seq x y z
N MET A 1 1.70 -8.96 31.17
CA MET A 1 1.43 -8.62 29.75
C MET A 1 0.09 -9.24 29.37
N ASN A 2 -0.88 -8.47 28.86
CA ASN A 2 -2.26 -8.95 28.66
C ASN A 2 -2.42 -9.76 27.36
N SER A 3 -3.17 -10.87 27.44
CA SER A 3 -3.49 -11.85 26.38
C SER A 3 -3.93 -11.28 25.03
N ILE A 4 -4.46 -10.04 25.00
CA ILE A 4 -4.88 -9.35 23.77
C ILE A 4 -3.67 -9.02 22.86
N GLY A 5 -2.53 -8.64 23.44
CA GLY A 5 -1.31 -8.31 22.69
C GLY A 5 -0.72 -9.54 22.00
N GLU A 6 -0.68 -10.68 22.68
CA GLU A 6 -0.16 -11.94 22.14
C GLU A 6 -1.01 -12.46 20.98
N LYS A 7 -2.34 -12.40 21.10
CA LYS A 7 -3.26 -12.77 20.01
C LYS A 7 -3.06 -11.90 18.78
N THR A 8 -2.83 -10.60 18.97
CA THR A 8 -2.61 -9.65 17.86
C THR A 8 -1.30 -9.93 17.16
N ILE A 9 -0.21 -10.10 17.92
CA ILE A 9 1.11 -10.43 17.36
C ILE A 9 1.07 -11.76 16.62
N SER A 10 0.42 -12.77 17.21
CA SER A 10 0.27 -14.09 16.59
C SER A 10 -0.52 -14.01 15.28
N TYR A 11 -1.60 -13.23 15.24
CA TYR A 11 -2.37 -13.00 14.02
C TYR A 11 -1.54 -12.34 12.92
N VAL A 12 -0.82 -11.25 13.23
CA VAL A 12 0.05 -10.57 12.25
C VAL A 12 1.13 -11.50 11.73
N LYS A 13 1.77 -12.27 12.61
CA LYS A 13 2.78 -13.27 12.23
C LYS A 13 2.20 -14.37 11.34
N GLY A 14 1.00 -14.86 11.66
CA GLY A 14 0.31 -15.86 10.83
C GLY A 14 0.06 -15.36 9.42
N VAL A 15 -0.50 -14.15 9.28
CA VAL A 15 -0.71 -13.54 7.96
C VAL A 15 0.60 -13.32 7.22
N ALA A 16 1.65 -12.86 7.90
CA ALA A 16 2.96 -12.65 7.29
C ALA A 16 3.62 -13.96 6.83
N ALA A 17 3.41 -15.06 7.54
CA ALA A 17 3.96 -16.37 7.20
C ALA A 17 3.34 -16.97 5.93
N GLU A 18 2.10 -16.60 5.59
CA GLU A 18 1.45 -16.97 4.33
C GLU A 18 1.97 -16.14 3.13
N ALA A 19 2.75 -15.10 3.37
CA ALA A 19 3.25 -14.22 2.33
C ALA A 19 4.56 -14.74 1.74
N ARG A 20 4.72 -14.61 0.42
CA ARG A 20 6.05 -14.57 -0.19
C ARG A 20 6.62 -13.16 0.00
N ARG A 21 7.74 -13.07 0.71
CA ARG A 21 8.52 -11.83 0.82
C ARG A 21 9.34 -11.61 -0.45
N VAL A 22 9.30 -10.39 -0.99
CA VAL A 22 10.02 -9.98 -2.19
C VAL A 22 10.71 -8.65 -1.92
N GLU A 23 11.91 -8.47 -2.44
CA GLU A 23 12.65 -7.23 -2.36
C GLU A 23 12.85 -6.63 -3.75
N THR A 24 12.70 -5.32 -3.85
CA THR A 24 12.97 -4.56 -5.08
C THR A 24 13.87 -3.36 -4.77
N PRO A 25 14.56 -2.76 -5.75
CA PRO A 25 15.49 -1.66 -5.47
C PRO A 25 14.83 -0.43 -4.81
N CYS A 26 15.49 0.15 -3.80
CA CYS A 26 15.14 1.42 -3.15
C CYS A 26 16.40 2.14 -2.70
N GLY A 27 16.95 3.02 -3.55
CA GLY A 27 18.27 3.61 -3.33
C GLY A 27 19.35 2.54 -3.22
N ASP A 28 20.19 2.64 -2.19
CA ASP A 28 21.24 1.66 -1.88
C ASP A 28 20.72 0.41 -1.18
N GLY A 29 19.42 0.37 -0.84
CA GLY A 29 18.77 -0.74 -0.18
C GLY A 29 17.58 -1.27 -0.96
N HIS A 30 16.62 -1.83 -0.23
CA HIS A 30 15.49 -2.54 -0.81
C HIS A 30 14.16 -2.05 -0.26
N MET A 31 13.17 -2.00 -1.14
CA MET A 31 11.76 -1.91 -0.80
C MET A 31 11.22 -3.33 -0.60
N VAL A 32 10.58 -3.56 0.53
CA VAL A 32 10.07 -4.87 0.94
C VAL A 32 8.60 -4.99 0.58
N TRP A 33 8.27 -6.10 -0.08
CA TRP A 33 6.93 -6.48 -0.48
C TRP A 33 6.55 -7.79 0.16
N ARG A 34 5.27 -7.90 0.48
CA ARG A 34 4.65 -9.18 0.82
C ARG A 34 3.59 -9.50 -0.21
N VAL A 35 3.62 -10.73 -0.71
CA VAL A 35 2.76 -11.18 -1.80
C VAL A 35 1.97 -12.41 -1.37
N TRP A 36 0.65 -12.37 -1.56
CA TRP A 36 -0.26 -13.48 -1.25
C TRP A 36 -1.13 -13.84 -2.46
N GLY A 37 -1.59 -15.08 -2.48
CA GLY A 37 -2.59 -15.55 -3.42
C GLY A 37 -2.08 -15.67 -4.86
N SER A 38 -3.04 -15.85 -5.76
CA SER A 38 -2.83 -15.96 -7.19
C SER A 38 -4.01 -15.35 -7.93
N GLY A 39 -3.81 -14.94 -9.19
CA GLY A 39 -4.82 -14.26 -10.00
C GLY A 39 -4.40 -12.85 -10.41
N PRO A 40 -5.34 -11.99 -10.82
CA PRO A 40 -5.05 -10.62 -11.26
C PRO A 40 -4.29 -9.82 -10.19
N PRO A 41 -3.36 -8.93 -10.57
CA PRO A 41 -2.52 -8.24 -9.62
C PRO A 41 -3.24 -7.08 -8.92
N LEU A 42 -3.14 -7.04 -7.58
CA LEU A 42 -3.69 -5.99 -6.73
C LEU A 42 -2.61 -5.47 -5.78
N VAL A 43 -2.33 -4.17 -5.84
CA VAL A 43 -1.34 -3.50 -4.99
C VAL A 43 -2.04 -2.72 -3.88
N LEU A 44 -1.65 -2.95 -2.63
CA LEU A 44 -2.23 -2.27 -1.46
C LEU A 44 -1.20 -1.33 -0.82
N LEU A 45 -1.29 -0.04 -1.12
CA LEU A 45 -0.39 1.00 -0.61
C LEU A 45 -0.89 1.51 0.75
N HIS A 46 -0.05 1.40 1.78
CA HIS A 46 -0.39 1.80 3.15
C HIS A 46 -0.26 3.32 3.39
N GLY A 47 -0.52 3.78 4.61
CA GLY A 47 -0.56 5.21 4.95
C GLY A 47 0.79 5.78 5.40
N GLY A 48 0.81 7.03 5.86
CA GLY A 48 2.02 7.57 6.50
C GLY A 48 2.33 6.83 7.80
N TYR A 49 3.61 6.71 8.15
CA TYR A 49 4.11 6.10 9.39
C TYR A 49 3.71 4.63 9.63
N GLY A 50 3.26 3.94 8.59
CA GLY A 50 2.73 2.58 8.66
C GLY A 50 3.63 1.51 8.05
N SER A 51 3.00 0.37 7.82
CA SER A 51 3.53 -0.75 7.04
C SER A 51 2.37 -1.43 6.30
N TRP A 52 2.65 -2.49 5.55
CA TRP A 52 1.66 -3.37 4.94
C TRP A 52 0.53 -3.79 5.91
N THR A 53 0.82 -3.80 7.22
CA THR A 53 -0.15 -4.16 8.28
C THR A 53 -1.37 -3.23 8.36
N HIS A 54 -1.36 -2.05 7.76
CA HIS A 54 -2.58 -1.24 7.61
C HIS A 54 -3.69 -2.00 6.85
N TRP A 55 -3.29 -2.95 6.01
CA TRP A 55 -4.18 -3.81 5.23
C TRP A 55 -4.31 -5.23 5.81
N ILE A 56 -3.88 -5.47 7.05
CA ILE A 56 -3.77 -6.82 7.64
C ILE A 56 -5.08 -7.62 7.58
N ARG A 57 -6.23 -6.97 7.75
CA ARG A 57 -7.56 -7.61 7.70
C ARG A 57 -8.09 -7.79 6.27
N ASN A 58 -7.43 -7.21 5.28
CA ASN A 58 -7.85 -7.21 3.88
C ASN A 58 -7.03 -8.18 3.03
N VAL A 59 -5.74 -8.39 3.34
CA VAL A 59 -4.85 -9.19 2.50
C VAL A 59 -5.35 -10.62 2.28
N LEU A 60 -5.72 -11.36 3.33
CA LEU A 60 -6.16 -12.77 3.18
C LEU A 60 -7.53 -12.92 2.50
N PRO A 61 -8.55 -12.09 2.78
CA PRO A 61 -9.79 -12.14 2.01
C PRO A 61 -9.59 -11.82 0.53
N LEU A 62 -8.77 -10.82 0.21
CA LEU A 62 -8.52 -10.41 -1.19
C LEU A 62 -7.64 -11.41 -1.94
N SER A 63 -6.68 -12.05 -1.26
CA SER A 63 -5.77 -13.03 -1.89
C SER A 63 -6.47 -14.29 -2.41
N ARG A 64 -7.73 -14.51 -2.03
CA ARG A 64 -8.57 -15.57 -2.61
C ARG A 64 -8.94 -15.35 -4.07
N ALA A 65 -8.87 -14.11 -4.55
CA ALA A 65 -9.25 -13.72 -5.91
C ALA A 65 -8.17 -12.94 -6.67
N PHE A 66 -7.13 -12.46 -5.98
CA PHE A 66 -6.07 -11.63 -6.54
C PHE A 66 -4.69 -12.13 -6.12
N THR A 67 -3.68 -11.82 -6.94
CA THR A 67 -2.30 -11.76 -6.45
C THR A 67 -2.11 -10.43 -5.72
N VAL A 68 -2.18 -10.45 -4.40
CA VAL A 68 -2.11 -9.25 -3.57
C VAL A 68 -0.66 -8.94 -3.24
N ALA A 69 -0.15 -7.78 -3.64
CA ALA A 69 1.15 -7.25 -3.23
C ALA A 69 0.95 -6.05 -2.28
N ALA A 70 1.40 -6.18 -1.03
CA ALA A 70 1.41 -5.08 -0.07
C ALA A 70 2.88 -4.73 0.27
N PRO A 71 3.39 -3.59 -0.22
CA PRO A 71 4.70 -3.12 0.19
C PRO A 71 4.68 -2.46 1.57
N ASP A 72 5.86 -2.39 2.17
CA ASP A 72 6.21 -1.27 3.02
C ASP A 72 6.72 -0.14 2.12
N LEU A 73 6.02 1.01 2.09
CA LEU A 73 6.41 2.17 1.28
C LEU A 73 7.86 2.62 1.55
N PRO A 74 8.54 3.29 0.60
CA PRO A 74 9.93 3.68 0.76
C PRO A 74 10.18 4.47 2.04
N GLY A 75 11.20 4.08 2.82
CA GLY A 75 11.57 4.70 4.10
C GLY A 75 10.64 4.37 5.27
N LEU A 76 9.68 3.46 5.10
CA LEU A 76 8.73 3.04 6.12
C LEU A 76 8.77 1.52 6.30
N GLY A 77 8.31 1.04 7.46
CA GLY A 77 8.31 -0.38 7.78
C GLY A 77 9.70 -1.01 7.66
N GLU A 78 9.80 -2.09 6.90
CA GLU A 78 11.07 -2.77 6.62
C GLU A 78 11.80 -2.26 5.37
N SER A 79 11.26 -1.27 4.67
CA SER A 79 11.87 -0.72 3.45
C SER A 79 12.96 0.29 3.77
N ALA A 80 14.04 0.23 2.98
CA ALA A 80 15.15 1.17 3.07
C ALA A 80 14.70 2.61 2.79
N THR A 81 15.45 3.57 3.36
CA THR A 81 15.30 5.00 3.09
C THR A 81 15.55 5.29 1.60
N PRO A 82 14.64 6.00 0.92
CA PRO A 82 14.80 6.33 -0.49
C PRO A 82 15.88 7.42 -0.68
N PRO A 83 16.46 7.55 -1.89
CA PRO A 83 17.37 8.64 -2.21
C PRO A 83 16.64 9.98 -2.21
N GLU A 84 17.34 11.05 -1.82
CA GLU A 84 16.85 12.43 -1.89
C GLU A 84 16.83 12.95 -3.34
N PRO A 85 15.90 13.86 -3.70
CA PRO A 85 14.85 14.43 -2.86
C PRO A 85 13.63 13.50 -2.70
N HIS A 86 13.05 13.43 -1.50
CA HIS A 86 11.84 12.64 -1.18
C HIS A 86 10.53 13.25 -1.73
N THR A 87 10.44 13.41 -3.05
CA THR A 87 9.22 13.89 -3.71
C THR A 87 8.22 12.76 -3.94
N ALA A 88 6.91 13.06 -3.94
CA ALA A 88 5.87 12.06 -4.19
C ALA A 88 6.06 11.34 -5.55
N GLU A 89 6.52 12.06 -6.57
CA GLU A 89 6.85 11.50 -7.89
C GLU A 89 8.05 10.55 -7.84
N GLY A 90 9.13 10.94 -7.14
CA GLY A 90 10.32 10.09 -6.97
C GLY A 90 10.01 8.81 -6.20
N LEU A 91 9.24 8.92 -5.11
CA LEU A 91 8.78 7.76 -4.33
C LEU A 91 7.88 6.85 -5.16
N ALA A 92 6.97 7.41 -5.96
CA ALA A 92 6.16 6.64 -6.90
C ALA A 92 7.02 5.91 -7.94
N GLY A 93 8.09 6.52 -8.44
CA GLY A 93 9.02 5.88 -9.37
C GLY A 93 9.70 4.63 -8.79
N ILE A 94 10.01 4.63 -7.48
CA ILE A 94 10.53 3.44 -6.78
C ILE A 94 9.48 2.33 -6.77
N ILE A 95 8.24 2.67 -6.44
CA ILE A 95 7.10 1.73 -6.41
C ILE A 95 6.90 1.13 -7.81
N VAL A 96 6.88 1.96 -8.86
CA VAL A 96 6.71 1.54 -10.26
C VAL A 96 7.77 0.52 -10.67
N ARG A 97 9.06 0.79 -10.38
CA ARG A 97 10.14 -0.17 -10.66
C ARG A 97 9.94 -1.50 -9.94
N GLY A 98 9.45 -1.47 -8.70
CA GLY A 98 9.09 -2.70 -8.00
C GLY A 98 7.95 -3.46 -8.68
N LEU A 99 6.93 -2.74 -9.15
CA LEU A 99 5.81 -3.34 -9.88
C LEU A 99 6.21 -3.91 -11.25
N ASP A 100 7.21 -3.33 -11.92
CA ASP A 100 7.78 -3.91 -13.14
C ASP A 100 8.44 -5.28 -12.90
N ILE A 101 9.06 -5.45 -11.74
CA ILE A 101 9.69 -6.71 -11.33
C ILE A 101 8.62 -7.72 -10.90
N LEU A 102 7.64 -7.31 -10.08
CA LEU A 102 6.61 -8.20 -9.55
C LEU A 102 5.59 -8.62 -10.63
N PHE A 103 5.25 -7.71 -11.54
CA PHE A 103 4.19 -7.86 -12.54
C PHE A 103 4.69 -7.36 -13.91
N PRO A 104 5.57 -8.14 -14.58
CA PRO A 104 6.18 -7.74 -15.84
C PRO A 104 5.20 -7.71 -17.02
N THR A 105 4.05 -8.37 -16.89
CA THR A 105 2.99 -8.33 -17.90
C THR A 105 2.29 -6.97 -17.90
N ARG A 106 1.98 -6.47 -19.10
CA ARG A 106 1.26 -5.20 -19.25
C ARG A 106 -0.24 -5.38 -18.99
N GLY A 107 -0.85 -4.37 -18.39
CA GLY A 107 -2.30 -4.28 -18.21
C GLY A 107 -2.84 -5.02 -16.97
N GLY A 108 -4.04 -4.64 -16.56
CA GLY A 108 -4.80 -5.38 -15.55
C GLY A 108 -4.42 -5.10 -14.09
N LEU A 109 -3.53 -4.14 -13.82
CA LEU A 109 -3.12 -3.82 -12.45
C LEU A 109 -4.22 -3.07 -11.70
N HIS A 110 -4.55 -3.55 -10.51
CA HIS A 110 -5.41 -2.86 -9.57
C HIS A 110 -4.56 -2.22 -8.47
N ILE A 111 -4.89 -0.98 -8.10
CA ILE A 111 -4.21 -0.27 -7.01
C ILE A 111 -5.26 0.14 -5.99
N ALA A 112 -4.99 -0.05 -4.70
CA ALA A 112 -5.73 0.57 -3.61
C ALA A 112 -4.76 1.32 -2.70
N GLY A 113 -5.03 2.60 -2.44
CA GLY A 113 -4.19 3.45 -1.60
C GLY A 113 -4.96 4.05 -0.43
N PHE A 114 -4.41 3.90 0.78
CA PHE A 114 -4.96 4.51 1.99
C PHE A 114 -4.13 5.73 2.40
N SER A 115 -4.77 6.88 2.66
CA SER A 115 -4.10 8.10 3.14
C SER A 115 -2.92 8.50 2.24
N PHE A 116 -1.68 8.51 2.75
CA PHE A 116 -0.46 8.76 1.96
C PHE A 116 -0.29 7.79 0.78
N GLY A 117 -0.68 6.52 0.93
CA GLY A 117 -0.69 5.55 -0.17
C GLY A 117 -1.68 5.91 -1.27
N GLY A 118 -2.71 6.71 -0.99
CA GLY A 118 -3.58 7.29 -2.01
C GLY A 118 -2.88 8.38 -2.81
N VAL A 119 -2.07 9.23 -2.14
CA VAL A 119 -1.27 10.26 -2.84
C VAL A 119 -0.23 9.60 -3.74
N LEU A 120 0.58 8.69 -3.20
CA LEU A 120 1.58 7.95 -3.99
C LEU A 120 0.91 7.08 -5.07
N GLY A 121 -0.22 6.44 -4.75
CA GLY A 121 -0.99 5.65 -5.72
C GLY A 121 -1.45 6.46 -6.93
N GLY A 122 -1.78 7.73 -6.75
CA GLY A 122 -2.11 8.64 -7.86
C GLY A 122 -0.91 8.87 -8.79
N HIS A 123 0.27 9.15 -8.23
CA HIS A 123 1.51 9.29 -9.01
C HIS A 123 1.92 7.98 -9.68
N VAL A 124 1.79 6.85 -8.99
CA VAL A 124 2.05 5.51 -9.55
C VAL A 124 1.11 5.24 -10.73
N ALA A 125 -0.18 5.54 -10.58
CA ALA A 125 -1.15 5.35 -11.65
C ALA A 125 -0.86 6.25 -12.85
N ALA A 126 -0.47 7.50 -12.62
CA ALA A 126 -0.06 8.41 -13.68
C ALA A 126 1.17 7.91 -14.45
N GLN A 127 2.17 7.36 -13.75
CA GLN A 127 3.39 6.83 -14.37
C GLN A 127 3.14 5.50 -15.10
N LEU A 128 2.24 4.65 -14.60
CA LEU A 128 1.91 3.35 -15.21
C LEU A 128 0.91 3.45 -16.37
N GLY A 129 0.12 4.52 -16.44
CA GLY A 129 -0.84 4.78 -17.51
C GLY A 129 -1.84 3.63 -17.72
N ASP A 130 -1.89 3.12 -18.95
CA ASP A 130 -2.82 2.07 -19.40
C ASP A 130 -2.65 0.72 -18.68
N ARG A 131 -1.55 0.52 -17.95
CA ARG A 131 -1.34 -0.69 -17.14
C ARG A 131 -2.29 -0.75 -15.94
N VAL A 132 -2.77 0.39 -15.46
CA VAL A 132 -3.70 0.46 -14.33
C VAL A 132 -5.13 0.28 -14.80
N ARG A 133 -5.74 -0.83 -14.43
CA ARG A 133 -7.16 -1.11 -14.70
C ARG A 133 -8.08 -0.33 -13.77
N ARG A 134 -7.74 -0.25 -12.48
CA ARG A 134 -8.54 0.44 -11.46
C ARG A 134 -7.64 1.01 -10.38
N PHE A 135 -7.97 2.20 -9.92
CA PHE A 135 -7.37 2.82 -8.75
C PHE A 135 -8.44 3.18 -7.72
N THR A 136 -8.37 2.57 -6.54
CA THR A 136 -9.27 2.81 -5.40
C THR A 136 -8.57 3.67 -4.36
N ILE A 137 -9.25 4.71 -3.87
CA ILE A 137 -8.70 5.68 -2.93
C ILE A 137 -9.49 5.62 -1.63
N VAL A 138 -8.78 5.43 -0.51
CA VAL A 138 -9.40 5.31 0.82
C VAL A 138 -8.82 6.39 1.73
N GLY A 139 -9.66 7.31 2.21
CA GLY A 139 -9.26 8.28 3.24
C GLY A 139 -8.04 9.16 2.88
N SER A 140 -7.83 9.45 1.59
CA SER A 140 -6.70 10.26 1.10
C SER A 140 -7.11 11.71 0.86
N ASN A 141 -6.17 12.64 1.05
CA ASN A 141 -6.31 14.06 0.71
C ASN A 141 -5.66 14.33 -0.67
N GLY A 142 -5.87 15.52 -1.24
CA GLY A 142 -5.14 15.93 -2.45
C GLY A 142 -5.80 15.57 -3.79
N LEU A 143 -7.10 15.22 -3.82
CA LEU A 143 -7.84 15.02 -5.09
C LEU A 143 -8.20 16.32 -5.84
N GLY A 144 -7.79 17.49 -5.34
CA GLY A 144 -8.22 18.79 -5.88
C GLY A 144 -9.73 19.04 -5.74
N LEU A 145 -10.46 18.15 -5.07
CA LEU A 145 -11.90 18.29 -4.81
C LEU A 145 -12.10 19.42 -3.81
N VAL A 146 -12.87 20.43 -4.21
CA VAL A 146 -13.32 21.50 -3.32
C VAL A 146 -14.15 20.86 -2.22
N ARG A 147 -13.59 20.83 -1.00
CA ARG A 147 -14.36 20.40 0.17
C ARG A 147 -15.36 21.50 0.50
N GLN A 148 -16.64 21.15 0.41
CA GLN A 148 -17.69 21.92 1.08
C GLN A 148 -17.41 21.88 2.59
N PRO A 149 -17.43 23.02 3.31
CA PRO A 149 -17.31 23.02 4.76
C PRO A 149 -18.47 22.22 5.36
N THR A 150 -18.18 21.06 5.95
CA THR A 150 -19.18 20.33 6.74
C THR A 150 -19.19 20.91 8.14
N ALA A 151 -20.31 21.52 8.55
CA ALA A 151 -20.49 21.97 9.93
C ALA A 151 -20.43 20.76 10.87
N LEU A 152 -19.38 20.67 11.68
CA LEU A 152 -19.27 19.66 12.72
C LEU A 152 -20.18 20.05 13.89
N ARG A 153 -21.13 19.19 14.25
CA ARG A 153 -21.95 19.35 15.45
C ARG A 153 -21.55 18.31 16.47
N ARG A 154 -21.19 18.76 17.68
CA ARG A 154 -21.03 17.88 18.84
C ARG A 154 -22.36 17.19 19.12
N LEU A 155 -22.37 15.86 19.21
CA LEU A 155 -23.55 15.15 19.69
C LEU A 155 -23.81 15.55 21.15
N PRO A 156 -25.09 15.69 21.58
CA PRO A 156 -25.39 15.94 22.98
C PRO A 156 -24.76 14.84 23.85
N GLU A 157 -24.33 15.20 25.05
CA GLU A 157 -24.01 14.20 26.07
C GLU A 157 -25.30 13.43 26.38
N GLY A 158 -25.23 12.10 26.25
CA GLY A 158 -26.30 11.19 26.66
C GLY A 158 -26.27 10.96 28.16
#